data_AF-A0A9D2GCG3-F1
#
_entry.id   AF-A0A9D2GCG3-F1
#
_cell.length_a   1.000
_cell.length_b   1.000
_cell.length_c   1.000
_cell.angle_alpha   90.00
_cell.angle_beta   90.00
_cell.angle_gamma   90.00
#
_symmetry.space_group_name_H-M   'P 1'
#
loop_
_entity.id
_entity.type
_entity.pdbx_description
1 polymer ?
#
loop_
_entity_poly.entity_id
_entity_poly.type
_entity_poly.pdbx_seq_one_letter_code
_entity_poly.pdbx_strand_id
1 'polypeptide(L)'
;MMHCDIIRDLLPSYIDGLTSEASTKLVEEHLAQCPQCRSCYEAMKNEAYPSPAATPGDLQDLQPLKKLNRKVKRRVIAAVLIAVVCCIGLFGGYQYFCNYGWLASSENVEIRYEFVSAAEYGDAEENSEGGVVGLVFHSKNEGRNLYCVTYHGDEWTYEVKEYFETPWSSFPVNGYCSVTFLDAEHYYDSDGTIQTIDDDDAIQVRFKDKTETFYLKDLAEQYVAES
;
A
#
# COMPACT_ATOMS: atom_id res chain seq x y z
N MET A 1 -8.93 -61.09 54.59
CA MET A 1 -7.96 -61.44 53.55
C MET A 1 -8.54 -60.97 52.23
N MET A 2 -8.34 -59.69 51.88
CA MET A 2 -8.76 -59.21 50.56
C MET A 2 -7.73 -59.71 49.53
N HIS A 3 -8.19 -60.24 48.40
CA HIS A 3 -7.30 -60.82 47.39
C HIS A 3 -6.37 -59.74 46.84
N CYS A 4 -5.06 -59.88 47.06
CA CYS A 4 -4.04 -58.96 46.55
C CYS A 4 -4.14 -58.77 45.02
N ASP A 5 -4.66 -59.77 44.32
CA ASP A 5 -4.89 -59.75 42.87
C ASP A 5 -5.82 -58.61 42.47
N ILE A 6 -6.94 -58.41 43.19
CA ILE A 6 -7.89 -57.32 42.94
C ILE A 6 -7.21 -55.96 43.14
N ILE A 7 -6.37 -55.83 44.16
CA ILE A 7 -5.65 -54.59 44.43
C ILE A 7 -4.66 -54.29 43.32
N ARG A 8 -3.92 -55.29 42.85
CA ARG A 8 -2.94 -55.15 41.76
C ARG A 8 -3.60 -54.77 40.43
N ASP A 9 -4.78 -55.30 40.14
CA ASP A 9 -5.57 -54.90 38.96
C ASP A 9 -6.05 -53.44 39.04
N LEU A 10 -6.29 -52.94 40.25
CA LEU A 10 -6.71 -51.55 40.48
C LEU A 10 -5.53 -50.55 40.55
N LEU A 11 -4.28 -51.02 40.74
CA LEU A 11 -3.11 -50.13 40.88
C LEU A 11 -2.87 -49.20 39.68
N PRO A 12 -2.97 -49.64 38.41
CA PRO A 12 -2.78 -48.75 37.27
C PRO A 12 -3.79 -47.59 37.28
N SER A 13 -5.07 -47.92 37.43
CA SER A 13 -6.15 -46.92 37.50
C SER A 13 -6.04 -46.00 38.72
N TYR A 14 -5.52 -46.51 39.85
CA TYR A 14 -5.25 -45.71 41.05
C TYR A 14 -4.08 -44.73 40.84
N ILE A 15 -3.01 -45.17 40.17
CA ILE A 15 -1.86 -44.31 39.80
C ILE A 15 -2.32 -43.19 38.86
N ASP A 16 -3.24 -43.48 37.94
CA ASP A 16 -3.82 -42.50 37.01
C ASP A 16 -4.93 -41.63 37.63
N GLY A 17 -5.31 -41.89 38.90
CA GLY A 17 -6.33 -41.11 39.61
C GLY A 17 -7.76 -41.34 39.12
N LEU A 18 -8.03 -42.46 38.44
CA LEU A 18 -9.30 -42.80 37.82
C LEU A 18 -10.20 -43.70 38.70
N THR A 19 -9.79 -43.96 39.95
CA THR A 19 -10.57 -44.78 40.90
C THR A 19 -11.62 -43.95 41.65
N SER A 20 -12.77 -44.57 41.94
CA SER A 20 -13.79 -43.97 42.81
C SER A 20 -13.28 -43.80 44.25
N GLU A 21 -13.83 -42.87 45.03
CA GLU A 21 -13.40 -42.64 46.42
C GLU A 21 -13.45 -43.91 47.30
N ALA A 22 -14.45 -44.77 47.08
CA ALA A 22 -14.59 -46.02 47.80
C ALA A 22 -13.44 -47.00 47.46
N SER A 23 -13.06 -47.06 46.18
CA SER A 23 -11.95 -47.88 45.69
C SER A 23 -10.59 -47.33 46.13
N THR A 24 -10.43 -46.01 46.15
CA THR A 24 -9.21 -45.32 46.59
C THR A 24 -8.90 -45.62 48.06
N LYS A 25 -9.88 -45.47 48.97
CA LYS A 25 -9.71 -45.80 50.40
C LYS A 25 -9.34 -47.27 50.61
N LEU A 26 -9.95 -48.16 49.84
CA LEU A 26 -9.71 -49.59 49.89
C LEU A 26 -8.26 -49.93 49.48
N VAL A 27 -7.75 -49.32 48.41
CA VAL A 27 -6.35 -49.49 47.97
C VAL A 27 -5.39 -48.93 49.02
N GLU A 28 -5.65 -47.77 49.60
CA GLU A 28 -4.82 -47.15 50.63
C GLU A 28 -4.71 -47.99 51.92
N GLU A 29 -5.84 -48.49 52.44
CA GLU A 29 -5.87 -49.38 53.60
C GLU A 29 -5.08 -50.66 53.34
N HIS A 30 -5.16 -51.22 52.13
CA HIS A 30 -4.43 -52.42 51.77
C HIS A 30 -2.92 -52.17 51.59
N LEU A 31 -2.52 -51.07 50.95
CA LEU A 31 -1.11 -50.68 50.81
C LEU A 31 -0.45 -50.39 52.17
N ALA A 32 -1.22 -49.96 53.17
CA ALA A 32 -0.76 -49.79 54.54
C ALA A 32 -0.41 -51.13 55.21
N GLN A 33 -1.17 -52.19 54.92
CA GLN A 33 -1.06 -53.50 55.58
C GLN A 33 -0.29 -54.56 54.77
N CYS A 34 -0.11 -54.37 53.46
CA CYS A 34 0.51 -55.35 52.56
C CYS A 34 1.81 -54.82 51.91
N PRO A 35 2.99 -55.29 52.35
CA PRO A 35 4.28 -54.86 51.79
C PRO A 35 4.49 -55.25 50.32
N GLN A 36 3.89 -56.36 49.89
CA GLN A 36 4.03 -56.86 48.51
C GLN A 36 3.30 -55.95 47.52
N CYS A 37 2.07 -55.53 47.84
CA CYS A 37 1.31 -54.59 47.02
C CYS A 37 1.95 -53.20 47.01
N ARG A 38 2.55 -52.76 48.13
CA ARG A 38 3.34 -51.51 48.19
C ARG A 38 4.52 -51.50 47.24
N SER A 39 5.29 -52.58 47.23
CA SER A 39 6.44 -52.72 46.32
C SER A 39 6.00 -52.70 44.85
N CYS A 40 4.87 -53.33 44.54
CA CYS A 40 4.29 -53.35 43.19
C CYS A 40 3.83 -51.94 42.76
N TYR A 41 3.18 -51.19 43.66
CA TYR A 41 2.78 -49.80 43.43
C TYR A 41 3.99 -48.89 43.15
N GLU A 42 5.05 -48.98 43.94
CA GLU A 42 6.25 -48.16 43.74
C GLU A 42 6.96 -48.48 42.42
N ALA A 43 7.05 -49.76 42.04
CA ALA A 43 7.62 -50.17 40.76
C ALA A 43 6.82 -49.58 39.57
N MET A 44 5.49 -49.74 39.58
CA MET A 44 4.62 -49.21 38.52
C MET A 44 4.62 -47.68 38.46
N LYS A 45 4.65 -47.01 39.63
CA LYS A 45 4.71 -45.55 39.70
C LYS A 45 6.01 -45.00 39.13
N ASN A 46 7.14 -45.66 39.39
CA ASN A 46 8.44 -45.28 38.86
C ASN A 46 8.57 -45.51 37.35
N GLU A 47 7.88 -46.52 36.80
CA GLU A 47 7.78 -46.73 35.35
C GLU A 47 6.85 -45.71 34.66
N ALA A 48 5.68 -45.44 35.24
CA ALA A 48 4.69 -44.51 34.67
C ALA A 48 5.12 -43.04 34.77
N TYR A 49 5.79 -42.69 35.87
CA TYR A 49 6.33 -41.36 36.13
C TYR A 49 7.77 -41.51 36.61
N PRO A 50 8.76 -41.62 35.70
CA PRO A 50 10.15 -41.57 36.09
C PRO A 50 10.38 -40.28 36.87
N SER A 51 10.69 -40.42 38.16
CA SER A 51 11.02 -39.30 39.03
C SER A 51 12.06 -38.43 38.32
N PRO A 52 11.89 -37.09 38.27
CA PRO A 52 12.95 -36.20 37.82
C PRO A 52 13.99 -36.10 38.93
N ALA A 53 14.65 -37.22 39.23
CA ALA A 53 16.02 -37.18 39.70
C ALA A 53 16.85 -36.73 38.50
N ALA A 54 16.73 -35.43 38.17
CA ALA A 54 17.54 -34.77 37.17
C ALA A 54 19.00 -35.02 37.55
N THR A 55 19.65 -35.92 36.83
CA THR A 55 21.10 -35.97 36.86
C THR A 55 21.59 -34.68 36.21
N PRO A 56 22.68 -34.05 36.71
CA PRO A 56 23.22 -32.81 36.14
C PRO A 56 23.61 -32.87 34.65
N GLY A 57 23.48 -34.04 34.00
CA GLY A 57 23.70 -34.27 32.58
C GLY A 57 22.50 -33.88 31.69
N ASP A 58 21.25 -34.13 32.10
CA ASP A 58 20.08 -33.93 31.22
C ASP A 58 19.75 -32.44 30.96
N LEU A 59 20.13 -31.55 31.89
CA LEU A 59 20.02 -30.10 31.67
C LEU A 59 21.10 -29.55 30.72
N GLN A 60 22.19 -30.30 30.48
CA GLN A 60 23.22 -29.92 29.52
C GLN A 60 22.79 -30.25 28.08
N ASP A 61 21.98 -31.29 27.87
CA ASP A 61 21.49 -31.69 26.54
C ASP A 61 20.44 -30.75 25.94
N LEU A 62 19.77 -29.93 26.76
CA LEU A 62 18.84 -28.90 26.26
C LEU A 62 19.52 -27.56 25.92
N GLN A 63 20.76 -27.34 26.36
CA GLN A 63 21.54 -26.15 26.01
C GLN A 63 21.89 -26.02 24.51
N PRO A 64 22.33 -27.08 23.80
CA PRO A 64 22.61 -27.00 22.37
C PRO A 64 21.35 -26.68 21.56
N LEU A 65 20.19 -27.24 21.94
CA LEU A 65 18.90 -26.99 21.27
C LEU A 65 18.43 -25.54 21.44
N LYS A 66 18.53 -24.97 22.65
CA LYS A 66 18.20 -23.55 22.89
C LYS A 66 19.12 -22.60 22.11
N LYS A 67 20.42 -22.93 21.98
CA LYS A 67 21.38 -22.13 21.19
C LYS A 67 21.12 -22.24 19.68
N LEU A 68 20.73 -23.42 19.19
CA LEU A 68 20.36 -23.63 17.80
C LEU A 68 19.09 -22.83 17.44
N ASN A 69 18.07 -22.88 18.30
CA ASN A 69 16.84 -22.09 18.11
C ASN A 69 17.11 -20.58 18.10
N ARG A 70 18.06 -20.06 18.89
CA ARG A 70 18.45 -18.65 18.82
C ARG A 70 19.15 -18.29 17.51
N LYS A 71 20.02 -19.15 16.98
CA LYS A 71 20.71 -18.93 15.70
C LYS A 71 19.73 -18.99 14.52
N VAL A 72 18.84 -19.98 14.52
CA VAL A 72 17.77 -20.11 13.51
C VAL A 72 16.82 -18.91 13.60
N LYS A 73 16.35 -18.53 14.79
CA LYS A 73 15.49 -17.36 14.99
C LYS A 73 16.16 -16.06 14.51
N ARG A 74 17.45 -15.86 14.77
CA ARG A 74 18.21 -14.71 14.24
C ARG A 74 18.30 -14.72 12.71
N ARG A 75 18.54 -15.88 12.09
CA ARG A 75 18.54 -16.01 10.62
C ARG A 75 17.17 -15.75 10.00
N VAL A 76 16.10 -16.25 10.63
CA VAL A 76 14.72 -16.00 10.20
C VAL A 76 14.38 -14.51 10.33
N ILE A 77 14.71 -13.87 11.45
CA ILE A 77 14.50 -12.42 11.61
C ILE A 77 15.29 -11.63 10.56
N ALA A 78 16.56 -11.97 10.33
CA ALA A 78 17.36 -11.32 9.30
C ALA A 78 16.75 -11.50 7.90
N ALA A 79 16.30 -12.71 7.56
CA ALA A 79 15.64 -12.98 6.28
C ALA A 79 14.33 -12.20 6.13
N VAL A 80 13.51 -12.12 7.18
CA VAL A 80 12.28 -11.32 7.20
C VAL A 80 12.61 -9.84 7.02
N LEU A 81 13.61 -9.31 7.73
CA LEU A 81 14.03 -7.91 7.57
C LEU A 81 14.51 -7.61 6.16
N ILE A 82 15.30 -8.51 5.56
CA ILE A 82 15.73 -8.38 4.17
C ILE A 82 14.52 -8.37 3.23
N ALA A 83 13.59 -9.31 3.41
CA ALA A 83 12.37 -9.36 2.60
C ALA A 83 11.55 -8.08 2.71
N VAL A 84 11.37 -7.54 3.93
CA VAL A 84 10.67 -6.28 4.17
C VAL A 84 11.37 -5.11 3.47
N VAL A 85 12.69 -5.01 3.59
CA VAL A 85 13.48 -3.97 2.90
C VAL A 85 13.36 -4.10 1.39
N CYS A 86 13.39 -5.31 0.83
CA CYS A 86 13.17 -5.54 -0.58
C CYS A 86 11.76 -5.10 -1.02
N CYS A 87 10.72 -5.43 -0.25
CA CYS A 87 9.36 -4.99 -0.55
C CYS A 87 9.24 -3.46 -0.54
N ILE A 88 9.83 -2.79 0.46
CA ILE A 88 9.84 -1.32 0.53
C ILE A 88 10.61 -0.72 -0.64
N GLY A 89 11.76 -1.29 -0.99
CA GLY A 89 12.58 -0.82 -2.13
C GLY A 89 11.87 -0.99 -3.47
N LEU A 90 11.23 -2.14 -3.70
CA LEU A 90 10.46 -2.39 -4.93
C LEU A 90 9.22 -1.48 -5.01
N PHE A 91 8.47 -1.36 -3.92
CA PHE A 91 7.27 -0.52 -3.89
C PHE A 91 7.63 0.96 -4.00
N GLY A 92 8.64 1.43 -3.27
CA GLY A 92 9.12 2.80 -3.33
C GLY A 92 9.71 3.14 -4.71
N GLY A 93 10.48 2.23 -5.28
CA GLY A 93 11.02 2.37 -6.65
C GLY A 93 9.91 2.44 -7.70
N TYR A 94 8.89 1.59 -7.59
CA TYR A 94 7.73 1.62 -8.47
C TYR A 94 6.94 2.93 -8.34
N GLN A 95 6.64 3.36 -7.11
CA GLN A 95 5.96 4.63 -6.85
C GLN A 95 6.74 5.82 -7.38
N TYR A 96 8.06 5.85 -7.15
CA TYR A 96 8.92 6.90 -7.68
C TYR A 96 8.91 6.92 -9.20
N PHE A 97 9.03 5.76 -9.85
CA PHE A 97 9.03 5.64 -11.30
C PHE A 97 7.71 6.10 -11.93
N CYS A 98 6.57 5.70 -11.37
CA CYS A 98 5.26 6.11 -11.88
C CYS A 98 4.96 7.60 -11.65
N ASN A 99 5.45 8.18 -10.55
CA ASN A 99 5.32 9.61 -10.27
C ASN A 99 6.37 10.48 -10.96
N TYR A 100 7.39 9.88 -11.59
CA TYR A 100 8.40 10.64 -12.31
C TYR A 100 7.85 11.02 -13.69
N GLY A 101 7.36 12.25 -13.82
CA GLY A 101 6.84 12.75 -15.09
C GLY A 101 7.96 13.03 -16.09
N TRP A 102 7.76 12.61 -17.34
CA TRP A 102 8.62 12.96 -18.47
C TRP A 102 7.88 13.86 -19.45
N LEU A 103 8.60 14.62 -20.27
CA LEU A 103 8.00 15.39 -21.36
C LEU A 103 7.30 14.44 -22.34
N ALA A 104 6.03 14.72 -22.62
CA ALA A 104 5.24 13.98 -23.59
C ALA A 104 5.78 14.20 -25.01
N SER A 105 5.70 13.17 -25.84
CA SER A 105 6.00 13.29 -27.27
C SER A 105 4.77 13.85 -27.99
N SER A 106 4.95 14.84 -28.86
CA SER A 106 3.83 15.50 -29.54
C SER A 106 2.97 14.53 -30.35
N GLU A 107 3.58 13.52 -30.98
CA GLU A 107 2.89 12.47 -31.74
C GLU A 107 1.85 11.70 -30.90
N ASN A 108 2.12 11.52 -29.60
CA ASN A 108 1.28 10.77 -28.68
C ASN A 108 0.21 11.63 -27.99
N VAL A 109 0.17 12.92 -28.29
CA VAL A 109 -0.78 13.87 -27.74
C VAL A 109 -1.78 14.26 -28.83
N GLU A 110 -3.06 14.28 -28.47
CA GLU A 110 -4.11 14.89 -29.25
C GLU A 110 -4.52 16.19 -28.56
N ILE A 111 -4.50 17.30 -29.29
CA ILE A 111 -4.88 18.62 -28.77
C ILE A 111 -6.30 18.89 -29.24
N ARG A 112 -7.17 19.26 -28.31
CA ARG A 112 -8.55 19.67 -28.57
C ARG A 112 -8.80 21.05 -28.00
N TYR A 113 -9.62 21.80 -28.70
CA TYR A 113 -10.11 23.09 -28.24
C TYR A 113 -11.43 22.82 -27.51
N GLU A 114 -11.54 23.28 -26.27
CA GLU A 114 -12.78 23.26 -25.51
C GLU A 114 -13.15 24.69 -25.15
N PHE A 115 -14.34 25.11 -25.58
CA PHE A 115 -14.92 26.39 -25.22
C PHE A 115 -15.91 26.22 -24.08
N VAL A 116 -15.81 27.10 -23.08
CA VAL A 116 -16.75 27.19 -21.97
C VAL A 116 -17.19 28.64 -21.85
N SER A 117 -18.48 28.90 -22.04
CA SER A 117 -19.02 30.26 -21.89
C SER A 117 -18.96 30.73 -20.44
N ALA A 118 -18.87 32.04 -20.20
CA ALA A 118 -18.90 32.59 -18.85
C ALA A 118 -20.17 32.18 -18.08
N ALA A 119 -21.31 32.03 -18.78
CA ALA A 119 -22.58 31.59 -18.20
C ALA A 119 -22.56 30.14 -17.65
N GLU A 120 -21.67 29.27 -18.15
CA GLU A 120 -21.49 27.90 -17.64
C GLU A 120 -20.56 27.84 -16.42
N TYR A 121 -19.73 28.87 -16.22
CA TYR A 121 -18.88 29.01 -15.06
C TYR A 121 -19.72 29.60 -13.91
N GLY A 122 -20.05 28.75 -12.93
CA GLY A 122 -21.14 28.94 -11.95
C GLY A 122 -21.05 30.07 -10.92
N ASP A 123 -20.51 31.25 -11.29
CA ASP A 123 -20.57 32.48 -10.48
C ASP A 123 -20.65 33.76 -11.36
N ALA A 124 -20.89 33.62 -12.66
CA ALA A 124 -20.92 34.75 -13.57
C ALA A 124 -22.27 35.47 -13.55
N GLU A 125 -22.25 36.81 -13.48
CA GLU A 125 -23.44 37.64 -13.67
C GLU A 125 -24.13 37.27 -14.99
N GLU A 126 -25.46 37.27 -14.98
CA GLU A 126 -26.39 36.82 -16.04
C GLU A 126 -26.21 37.53 -17.40
N ASN A 127 -25.24 38.45 -17.54
CA ASN A 127 -24.90 39.21 -18.75
C ASN A 127 -23.37 39.36 -18.98
N SER A 128 -22.55 38.44 -18.49
CA SER A 128 -21.10 38.46 -18.77
C SER A 128 -20.83 37.98 -20.20
N GLU A 129 -20.38 38.89 -21.07
CA GLU A 129 -20.10 38.64 -22.51
C GLU A 129 -18.77 37.89 -22.76
N GLY A 130 -18.27 37.09 -21.82
CA GLY A 130 -16.95 36.44 -21.90
C GLY A 130 -16.99 34.91 -21.98
N GLY A 131 -15.82 34.29 -22.09
CA GLY A 131 -15.68 32.83 -22.04
C GLY A 131 -14.24 32.36 -21.95
N VAL A 132 -14.06 31.08 -21.68
CA VAL A 132 -12.75 30.44 -21.54
C VAL A 132 -12.52 29.54 -22.74
N VAL A 133 -11.38 29.72 -23.41
CA VAL A 133 -10.88 28.78 -24.42
C VAL A 133 -9.78 27.95 -23.78
N GLY A 134 -10.01 26.66 -23.66
CA GLY A 134 -9.07 25.67 -23.15
C GLY A 134 -8.43 24.87 -24.28
N LEU A 135 -7.09 24.78 -24.25
CA LEU A 135 -6.35 23.74 -24.95
C LEU A 135 -6.29 22.50 -24.05
N VAL A 136 -6.98 21.45 -24.45
CA VAL A 136 -7.04 20.18 -23.71
C VAL A 136 -6.18 19.14 -24.41
N PHE A 137 -5.24 18.57 -23.66
CA PHE A 137 -4.26 17.59 -24.12
C PHE A 137 -4.69 16.19 -23.69
N HIS A 138 -5.06 15.38 -24.66
CA HIS A 138 -5.41 13.98 -24.48
C HIS A 138 -4.25 13.06 -24.84
N SER A 139 -4.03 12.04 -24.00
CA SER A 139 -3.08 10.97 -24.34
C SER A 139 -3.70 10.01 -25.35
N LYS A 140 -2.96 9.68 -26.41
CA LYS A 140 -3.30 8.56 -27.31
C LYS A 140 -2.92 7.20 -26.74
N ASN A 141 -2.12 7.18 -25.68
CA ASN A 141 -1.64 5.96 -25.03
C ASN A 141 -2.54 5.57 -23.85
N GLU A 142 -2.99 4.32 -23.82
CA GLU A 142 -3.73 3.77 -22.67
C GLU A 142 -2.84 3.69 -21.41
N GLY A 143 -3.43 3.95 -20.23
CA GLY A 143 -2.73 3.91 -18.95
C GLY A 143 -1.73 5.06 -18.74
N ARG A 144 -1.93 6.18 -19.45
CA ARG A 144 -1.10 7.38 -19.38
C ARG A 144 -1.95 8.59 -19.07
N ASN A 145 -1.52 9.40 -18.10
CA ASN A 145 -2.13 10.68 -17.78
C ASN A 145 -1.22 11.80 -18.24
N LEU A 146 -1.82 12.87 -18.76
CA LEU A 146 -1.09 14.09 -19.13
C LEU A 146 -1.32 15.16 -18.06
N TYR A 147 -0.28 15.97 -17.84
CA TYR A 147 -0.33 17.11 -16.94
C TYR A 147 0.41 18.28 -17.56
N CYS A 148 -0.24 19.44 -17.55
CA CYS A 148 0.33 20.67 -18.07
C CYS A 148 0.97 21.44 -16.92
N VAL A 149 2.23 21.84 -17.07
CA VAL A 149 2.93 22.68 -16.08
C VAL A 149 3.48 23.93 -16.73
N THR A 150 3.31 25.06 -16.08
CA THR A 150 3.95 26.31 -16.51
C THR A 150 5.47 26.19 -16.44
N TYR A 151 6.16 26.67 -17.47
CA TYR A 151 7.60 26.64 -17.56
C TYR A 151 8.22 27.63 -16.56
N HIS A 152 9.33 27.24 -15.93
CA HIS A 152 9.95 28.06 -14.91
C HIS A 152 10.45 29.40 -15.49
N GLY A 153 9.74 30.48 -15.14
CA GLY A 153 10.08 31.85 -15.51
C GLY A 153 9.39 32.38 -16.77
N ASP A 154 8.48 31.61 -17.38
CA ASP A 154 7.66 32.06 -18.51
C ASP A 154 6.22 31.55 -18.32
N GLU A 155 5.31 32.48 -18.04
CA GLU A 155 3.92 32.19 -17.67
C GLU A 155 3.07 31.74 -18.86
N TRP A 156 3.52 32.05 -20.08
CA TRP A 156 2.84 31.71 -21.34
C TRP A 156 3.46 30.49 -22.02
N THR A 157 4.51 29.91 -21.43
CA THR A 157 5.09 28.64 -21.89
C THR A 157 4.66 27.50 -20.96
N TYR A 158 4.12 26.43 -21.53
CA TYR A 158 3.70 25.23 -20.82
C TYR A 158 4.49 24.01 -21.27
N GLU A 159 4.84 23.12 -20.34
CA GLU A 159 5.36 21.79 -20.64
C GLU A 159 4.27 20.74 -20.43
N VAL A 160 4.06 19.88 -21.44
CA VAL A 160 3.15 18.75 -21.32
C VAL A 160 3.96 17.55 -20.79
N LYS A 161 3.62 17.09 -19.59
CA LYS A 161 4.25 15.94 -18.93
C LYS A 161 3.31 14.74 -18.94
N GLU A 162 3.88 13.57 -19.23
CA GLU A 162 3.17 12.29 -19.22
C GLU A 162 3.60 11.47 -17.99
N TYR A 163 2.62 10.81 -17.38
CA TYR A 163 2.77 9.97 -16.19
C TYR A 163 2.11 8.62 -16.42
N PHE A 164 2.55 7.60 -15.69
CA PHE A 164 1.82 6.33 -15.66
C PHE A 164 0.55 6.48 -14.80
N GLU A 165 -0.55 5.93 -15.28
CA GLU A 165 -1.76 5.79 -14.47
C GLU A 165 -1.47 4.82 -13.32
N THR A 166 -1.78 5.22 -12.10
CA THR A 166 -1.71 4.34 -10.94
C THR A 166 -3.04 4.36 -10.20
N PRO A 167 -3.45 3.24 -9.56
CA PRO A 167 -4.72 3.19 -8.82
C PRO A 167 -4.80 4.16 -7.62
N TRP A 168 -3.70 4.83 -7.30
CA TRP A 168 -3.49 5.63 -6.10
C TRP A 168 -3.26 7.11 -6.47
N SER A 169 -3.02 7.41 -7.75
CA SER A 169 -2.80 8.76 -8.24
C SER A 169 -4.11 9.35 -8.73
N SER A 170 -4.52 10.49 -8.14
CA SER A 170 -5.68 11.26 -8.56
C SER A 170 -5.33 12.32 -9.63
N PHE A 171 -4.29 12.09 -10.44
CA PHE A 171 -3.98 13.05 -11.50
C PHE A 171 -5.14 13.12 -12.48
N PRO A 172 -5.50 14.34 -12.96
CA PRO A 172 -6.48 14.48 -14.00
C PRO A 172 -6.03 13.67 -15.23
N VAL A 173 -6.98 13.06 -15.92
CA VAL A 173 -6.72 12.15 -17.05
C VAL A 173 -6.14 12.92 -18.24
N ASN A 174 -6.31 14.24 -18.28
CA ASN A 174 -5.84 15.11 -19.34
C ASN A 174 -5.17 16.37 -18.76
N GLY A 175 -4.16 16.88 -19.47
CA GLY A 175 -3.60 18.19 -19.19
C GLY A 175 -4.45 19.25 -19.86
N TYR A 176 -4.54 20.44 -19.28
CA TYR A 176 -5.16 21.58 -19.96
C TYR A 176 -4.39 22.86 -19.65
N CYS A 177 -4.40 23.81 -20.58
CA CYS A 177 -4.11 25.21 -20.34
C CYS A 177 -5.23 26.04 -20.95
N SER A 178 -5.57 27.17 -20.36
CA SER A 178 -6.74 27.94 -20.76
C SER A 178 -6.46 29.43 -20.68
N VAL A 179 -7.11 30.18 -21.57
CA VAL A 179 -7.13 31.64 -21.56
C VAL A 179 -8.57 32.08 -21.43
N THR A 180 -8.80 33.08 -20.59
CA THR A 180 -10.12 33.67 -20.41
C THR A 180 -10.21 34.92 -21.28
N PHE A 181 -11.10 34.89 -22.26
CA PHE A 181 -11.39 36.01 -23.15
C PHE A 181 -12.60 36.78 -22.65
N LEU A 182 -12.51 38.11 -22.74
CA LEU A 182 -13.61 39.03 -22.49
C LEU A 182 -14.36 39.36 -23.77
N ASP A 183 -13.63 39.48 -24.88
CA ASP A 183 -14.14 39.70 -26.23
C ASP A 183 -13.06 39.27 -27.26
N ALA A 184 -13.25 39.62 -28.53
CA ALA A 184 -12.33 39.29 -29.62
C ALA A 184 -10.95 39.96 -29.52
N GLU A 185 -10.81 41.00 -28.71
CA GLU A 185 -9.62 41.85 -28.60
C GLU A 185 -9.03 41.86 -27.19
N HIS A 186 -9.75 41.41 -26.16
CA HIS A 186 -9.33 41.48 -24.76
C HIS A 186 -9.35 40.14 -24.04
N TYR A 187 -8.33 39.91 -23.21
CA TYR A 187 -8.20 38.70 -22.39
C TYR A 187 -7.72 39.02 -20.97
N TYR A 188 -7.93 38.08 -20.06
CA TYR A 188 -7.34 38.13 -18.72
C TYR A 188 -5.95 37.51 -18.71
N ASP A 189 -4.97 38.30 -18.28
CA ASP A 189 -3.61 37.84 -18.01
C ASP A 189 -3.55 36.97 -16.75
N SER A 190 -2.42 36.28 -16.54
CA SER A 190 -2.14 35.43 -15.38
C SER A 190 -2.37 36.14 -14.03
N ASP A 191 -2.06 37.44 -13.97
CA ASP A 191 -2.25 38.31 -12.81
C ASP A 191 -3.70 38.81 -12.63
N GLY A 192 -4.62 38.41 -13.52
CA GLY A 192 -6.02 38.85 -13.52
C GLY A 192 -6.24 40.25 -14.08
N THR A 193 -5.22 40.86 -14.69
CA THR A 193 -5.35 42.14 -15.39
C THR A 193 -5.91 41.95 -16.79
N ILE A 194 -6.64 42.97 -17.29
CA ILE A 194 -7.19 42.94 -18.63
C ILE A 194 -6.14 43.50 -19.60
N GLN A 195 -5.82 42.73 -20.63
CA GLN A 195 -4.89 43.11 -21.69
C GLN A 195 -5.59 43.06 -23.05
N THR A 196 -5.08 43.85 -24.00
CA THR A 196 -5.50 43.81 -25.41
C THR A 196 -4.56 42.87 -26.18
N ILE A 197 -5.11 42.01 -27.03
CA ILE A 197 -4.37 40.99 -27.78
C ILE A 197 -3.46 41.63 -28.84
N ASP A 198 -2.14 41.42 -28.70
CA ASP A 198 -1.12 41.76 -29.70
C ASP A 198 -0.91 40.62 -30.71
N ASP A 199 -0.31 40.92 -31.88
CA ASP A 199 0.11 39.92 -32.88
C ASP A 199 1.14 38.91 -32.33
N ASP A 200 1.95 39.34 -31.36
CA ASP A 200 3.00 38.51 -30.77
C ASP A 200 2.53 37.68 -29.56
N ASP A 201 1.30 37.90 -29.07
CA ASP A 201 0.76 37.19 -27.91
C ASP A 201 0.43 35.74 -28.27
N ALA A 202 1.14 34.80 -27.64
CA ALA A 202 0.99 33.38 -27.92
C ALA A 202 1.28 32.50 -26.71
N ILE A 203 0.56 31.37 -26.64
CA ILE A 203 0.85 30.26 -25.76
C ILE A 203 1.89 29.36 -26.44
N GLN A 204 2.99 29.08 -25.76
CA GLN A 204 3.97 28.10 -26.22
C GLN A 204 3.80 26.78 -25.49
N VAL A 205 3.59 25.69 -26.22
CA VAL A 205 3.45 24.36 -25.65
C VAL A 205 4.67 23.53 -26.02
N ARG A 206 5.46 23.17 -25.02
CA ARG A 206 6.69 22.40 -25.16
C ARG A 206 6.43 20.92 -24.96
N PHE A 207 6.76 20.16 -26.00
CA PHE A 207 6.84 18.72 -26.02
C PHE A 207 8.30 18.27 -26.02
N LYS A 208 8.52 16.96 -25.87
CA LYS A 208 9.87 16.35 -25.89
C LYS A 208 10.62 16.63 -27.20
N ASP A 209 9.90 16.66 -28.31
CA ASP A 209 10.40 16.65 -29.67
C ASP A 209 10.29 18.02 -30.37
N LYS A 210 9.36 18.88 -29.92
CA LYS A 210 9.14 20.22 -30.49
C LYS A 210 8.44 21.16 -29.52
N THR A 211 8.42 22.44 -29.87
CA THR A 211 7.54 23.45 -29.25
C THR A 211 6.50 23.87 -30.29
N GLU A 212 5.23 23.85 -29.94
CA GLU A 212 4.14 24.42 -30.74
C GLU A 212 3.75 25.78 -30.17
N THR A 213 3.33 26.70 -31.05
CA THR A 213 2.92 28.06 -30.69
C THR A 213 1.49 28.26 -31.11
N PHE A 214 0.65 28.74 -30.20
CA PHE A 214 -0.77 29.03 -30.40
C PHE A 214 -1.00 30.52 -30.15
N TYR A 215 -1.29 31.28 -31.19
CA TYR A 215 -1.51 32.72 -31.06
C TYR A 215 -2.87 33.00 -30.41
N LEU A 216 -2.91 33.99 -29.53
CA LEU A 216 -4.15 34.37 -28.84
C LEU A 216 -5.20 34.88 -29.82
N LYS A 217 -4.79 35.50 -30.95
CA LYS A 217 -5.72 35.92 -32.01
C LYS A 217 -6.47 34.75 -32.63
N ASP A 218 -5.77 33.66 -32.96
CA ASP A 218 -6.39 32.46 -33.52
C ASP A 218 -7.38 31.83 -32.53
N LEU A 219 -7.05 31.86 -31.23
CA LEU A 219 -7.93 31.38 -30.16
C LEU A 219 -9.15 32.29 -29.97
N ALA A 220 -8.97 33.60 -30.06
CA ALA A 220 -10.04 34.59 -29.97
C ALA A 220 -11.00 34.52 -31.18
N GLU A 221 -10.49 34.22 -32.38
CA GLU A 221 -11.33 33.97 -33.55
C GLU A 221 -12.20 32.72 -33.36
N GLN A 222 -11.65 31.65 -32.78
CA GLN A 222 -12.42 30.46 -32.44
C GLN A 222 -13.47 30.75 -31.36
N TYR A 223 -13.12 31.56 -30.36
CA TYR A 223 -14.06 32.05 -29.36
C TYR A 223 -15.26 32.74 -30.00
N VAL A 224 -15.02 33.72 -30.89
CA VAL A 224 -16.09 34.46 -31.58
C VAL A 224 -16.94 33.56 -32.50
N ALA A 225 -16.33 32.50 -33.07
CA ALA A 225 -17.05 31.58 -33.95
C ALA A 225 -17.99 30.62 -33.20
N GLU A 226 -17.71 30.33 -31.93
CA GLU A 226 -18.46 29.38 -31.10
C GLU A 226 -19.39 30.04 -30.05
N SER A 227 -19.20 31.33 -29.75
CA SER A 227 -20.07 32.18 -28.91
C SER A 227 -21.34 32.65 -29.61
#